data_AF-A0A9D8CZ88-F1
#
_entry.id   AF-A0A9D8CZ88-F1
#
_cell.length_a   1.000
_cell.length_b   1.000
_cell.length_c   1.000
_cell.angle_alpha   90.00
_cell.angle_beta   90.00
_cell.angle_gamma   90.00
#
_symmetry.space_group_name_H-M   'P 1'
#
loop_
_entity.id
_entity.type
_entity.pdbx_description
1 polymer ?
#
loop_
_entity_poly.entity_id
_entity_poly.type
_entity_poly.pdbx_seq_one_letter_code
_entity_poly.pdbx_strand_id
1 'polypeptide(L)'
;MTAPLTIRLHPADNVVVARMDILSGTKVEGEVAAATRVPPGHKILTSAVKKGEPLRKYNQIIGFATENLAPGAHVHTHNCVMGDFE
;
A
#
# COMPACT_ATOMS: atom_id res chain seq x y z
N MET A 1 -15.42 20.06 2.69
CA MET A 1 -14.15 19.36 2.43
C MET A 1 -14.46 17.90 2.17
N THR A 2 -14.08 17.37 1.02
CA THR A 2 -14.26 15.95 0.72
C THR A 2 -13.30 15.14 1.58
N ALA A 3 -13.79 14.08 2.22
CA ALA A 3 -12.94 13.20 3.02
C ALA A 3 -11.87 12.54 2.11
N PRO A 4 -10.62 12.36 2.57
CA PRO A 4 -9.59 11.73 1.75
C PRO A 4 -9.99 10.30 1.38
N LEU A 5 -9.59 9.84 0.18
CA LEU A 5 -9.89 8.50 -0.35
C LEU A 5 -9.15 7.38 0.39
N THR A 6 -8.02 7.72 0.99
CA THR A 6 -7.13 6.79 1.70
C THR A 6 -6.81 7.27 3.11
N ILE A 7 -6.25 6.38 3.93
CA ILE A 7 -5.72 6.69 5.25
C ILE A 7 -4.26 6.27 5.30
N ARG A 8 -3.39 7.24 5.60
CA ARG A 8 -2.02 7.01 6.07
C ARG A 8 -2.04 7.02 7.60
N LEU A 9 -1.59 5.94 8.23
CA LEU A 9 -1.67 5.79 9.69
C LEU A 9 -0.43 6.33 10.38
N HIS A 10 0.73 6.25 9.71
CA HIS A 10 1.97 6.85 10.16
C HIS A 10 2.77 7.44 8.99
N PRO A 11 3.52 8.56 9.17
CA PRO A 11 4.32 9.15 8.10
C PRO A 11 5.37 8.20 7.49
N ALA A 12 5.90 7.27 8.29
CA ALA A 12 6.86 6.26 7.86
C ALA A 12 6.24 4.99 7.23
N ASP A 13 4.92 4.93 7.08
CA ASP A 13 4.29 3.84 6.34
C ASP A 13 4.69 3.92 4.86
N ASN A 14 4.83 2.79 4.18
CA ASN A 14 4.98 2.77 2.72
C ASN A 14 3.68 2.34 2.02
N VAL A 15 2.61 2.10 2.79
CA VAL A 15 1.27 1.84 2.27
C VAL A 15 0.25 2.83 2.82
N VAL A 16 -0.83 3.02 2.07
CA VAL A 16 -2.07 3.65 2.56
C VAL A 16 -3.23 2.66 2.48
N VAL A 17 -4.26 2.85 3.31
CA VAL A 17 -5.46 2.01 3.32
C VAL A 17 -6.58 2.70 2.56
N ALA A 18 -7.20 2.00 1.60
CA ALA A 18 -8.35 2.49 0.86
C ALA A 18 -9.58 2.59 1.78
N ARG A 19 -10.30 3.72 1.75
CA ARG A 19 -11.55 3.91 2.54
C ARG A 19 -12.80 3.53 1.77
N MET A 20 -12.67 3.41 0.46
CA MET A 20 -13.72 3.07 -0.49
C MET A 20 -13.09 2.32 -1.66
N ASP A 21 -13.91 1.90 -2.63
CA ASP A 21 -13.40 1.34 -3.87
C ASP A 21 -12.58 2.39 -4.64
N ILE A 22 -11.31 2.07 -4.91
CA ILE A 22 -10.40 2.91 -5.70
C ILE A 22 -10.22 2.25 -7.06
N LEU A 23 -10.57 2.96 -8.13
CA LEU A 23 -10.41 2.45 -9.49
C LEU A 23 -8.99 2.72 -10.01
N SER A 24 -8.57 1.94 -11.00
CA SER A 24 -7.30 2.16 -11.69
C SER A 24 -7.19 3.60 -12.21
N GLY A 25 -6.01 4.21 -12.10
CA GLY A 25 -5.75 5.60 -12.47
C GLY A 25 -6.19 6.65 -11.43
N THR A 26 -6.91 6.26 -10.38
CA THR A 26 -7.31 7.19 -9.32
C THR A 26 -6.08 7.62 -8.51
N LYS A 27 -5.84 8.94 -8.40
CA LYS A 27 -4.77 9.49 -7.56
C LYS A 27 -5.08 9.26 -6.07
N VAL A 28 -4.12 8.72 -5.35
CA VAL A 28 -4.27 8.34 -3.94
C VAL A 28 -3.37 9.14 -3.01
N GLU A 29 -2.16 9.50 -3.44
CA GLU A 29 -1.24 10.35 -2.68
C GLU A 29 -0.16 10.96 -3.60
N GLY A 30 -0.04 12.28 -3.61
CA GLY A 30 0.89 12.97 -4.51
C GLY A 30 0.65 12.60 -5.98
N GLU A 31 1.69 12.07 -6.63
CA GLU A 31 1.62 11.59 -8.01
C GLU A 31 1.23 10.10 -8.12
N VAL A 32 1.13 9.39 -6.99
CA VAL A 32 0.77 7.97 -6.97
C VAL A 32 -0.69 7.80 -7.32
N ALA A 33 -0.95 6.97 -8.32
CA ALA A 33 -2.28 6.51 -8.72
C ALA A 33 -2.38 5.00 -8.57
N ALA A 34 -3.58 4.49 -8.25
CA ALA A 34 -3.81 3.06 -8.16
C ALA A 34 -3.57 2.39 -9.53
N ALA A 35 -2.75 1.34 -9.58
CA ALA A 35 -2.46 0.62 -10.82
C ALA A 35 -3.66 -0.25 -11.25
N THR A 36 -4.35 -0.84 -10.26
CA THR A 36 -5.53 -1.69 -10.44
C THR A 36 -6.66 -1.23 -9.52
N ARG A 37 -7.83 -1.87 -9.62
CA ARG A 37 -8.91 -1.66 -8.65
C ARG A 37 -8.45 -2.13 -7.26
N VAL A 38 -8.65 -1.30 -6.25
CA VAL A 38 -8.36 -1.62 -4.84
C VAL A 38 -9.62 -1.51 -3.98
N PRO A 39 -10.10 -2.62 -3.40
CA PRO A 39 -11.28 -2.62 -2.52
C PRO A 39 -11.09 -1.81 -1.22
N PRO A 40 -12.18 -1.41 -0.55
CA PRO A 40 -12.11 -0.81 0.78
C PRO A 40 -11.35 -1.69 1.78
N GLY A 41 -10.54 -1.07 2.64
CA GLY A 41 -9.73 -1.75 3.65
C GLY A 41 -8.43 -2.38 3.11
N HIS A 42 -8.27 -2.49 1.78
CA HIS A 42 -7.05 -2.99 1.17
C HIS A 42 -5.98 -1.89 1.10
N LYS A 43 -4.74 -2.31 0.86
CA LYS A 43 -3.56 -1.44 0.93
C LYS A 43 -3.09 -1.05 -0.47
N ILE A 44 -2.59 0.17 -0.61
CA ILE A 44 -1.98 0.69 -1.83
C ILE A 44 -0.56 1.11 -1.49
N LEU A 45 0.42 0.63 -2.25
CA LEU A 45 1.81 0.99 -2.07
C LEU A 45 2.06 2.43 -2.51
N THR A 46 2.86 3.19 -1.76
CA THR A 46 3.14 4.62 -2.03
C THR A 46 4.60 4.91 -2.40
N SER A 47 5.49 3.94 -2.23
CA SER A 47 6.89 4.00 -2.65
C SER A 47 7.30 2.66 -3.25
N ALA A 48 8.23 2.62 -4.20
CA ALA A 48 8.71 1.35 -4.75
C ALA A 48 9.33 0.47 -3.64
N VAL A 49 9.09 -0.84 -3.71
CA VAL A 49 9.61 -1.84 -2.76
C VAL A 49 10.08 -3.05 -3.57
N LYS A 50 11.28 -3.55 -3.32
CA LYS A 50 11.80 -4.75 -3.96
C LYS A 50 11.29 -6.02 -3.27
N LYS A 51 11.37 -7.15 -3.96
CA LYS A 51 11.13 -8.46 -3.34
C LYS A 51 11.95 -8.62 -2.06
N GLY A 52 11.31 -9.04 -0.98
CA GLY A 52 11.90 -9.25 0.34
C GLY A 52 12.02 -8.00 1.20
N GLU A 53 11.72 -6.80 0.67
CA GLU A 53 11.72 -5.57 1.47
C GLU A 53 10.43 -5.42 2.31
N PRO A 54 10.49 -4.74 3.46
CA PRO A 54 9.39 -4.66 4.41
C PRO A 54 8.27 -3.74 3.92
N LEU A 55 7.03 -4.19 4.12
CA LEU A 55 5.82 -3.38 4.01
C LEU A 55 5.44 -2.89 5.40
N ARG A 56 5.21 -1.58 5.54
CA ARG A 56 5.02 -0.89 6.82
C ARG A 56 3.64 -0.25 6.92
N LYS A 57 2.93 -0.53 8.01
CA LYS A 57 1.66 0.09 8.40
C LYS A 57 1.70 0.32 9.92
N TYR A 58 1.25 1.47 10.41
CA TYR A 58 1.42 1.88 11.82
C TYR A 58 2.91 1.97 12.24
N ASN A 59 3.81 2.27 11.31
CA ASN A 59 5.26 2.17 11.48
C ASN A 59 5.78 0.75 11.83
N GLN A 60 4.93 -0.27 11.77
CA GLN A 60 5.31 -1.66 12.03
C GLN A 60 5.46 -2.42 10.72
N ILE A 61 6.40 -3.36 10.68
CA ILE A 61 6.51 -4.31 9.58
C ILE A 61 5.28 -5.22 9.66
N ILE A 62 4.47 -5.24 8.61
CA ILE A 62 3.28 -6.10 8.51
C ILE A 62 3.52 -7.32 7.62
N GLY A 63 4.72 -7.43 7.06
CA GLY A 63 5.13 -8.47 6.13
C GLY A 63 6.15 -7.93 5.12
N PHE A 64 6.47 -8.78 4.14
CA PHE A 64 7.48 -8.54 3.13
C PHE A 64 6.89 -8.75 1.74
N ALA A 65 7.38 -7.96 0.77
CA ALA A 65 6.95 -8.10 -0.61
C ALA A 65 7.44 -9.43 -1.21
N THR A 66 6.55 -10.19 -1.86
CA THR A 66 6.95 -11.45 -2.53
C THR A 66 7.55 -11.25 -3.91
N GLU A 67 7.42 -10.03 -4.44
CA GLU A 67 7.87 -9.57 -5.74
C GLU A 67 8.26 -8.09 -5.69
N ASN A 68 8.77 -7.53 -6.80
CA ASN A 68 9.00 -6.10 -6.90
C ASN A 68 7.66 -5.39 -7.07
N LEU A 69 7.38 -4.38 -6.23
CA LEU A 69 6.14 -3.64 -6.23
C LEU A 69 6.41 -2.16 -6.56
N ALA A 70 5.68 -1.65 -7.55
CA ALA A 70 5.70 -0.23 -7.92
C ALA A 70 4.71 0.57 -7.07
N PRO A 71 4.90 1.90 -6.90
CA PRO A 71 3.87 2.77 -6.33
C PRO A 71 2.53 2.59 -7.05
N GLY A 72 1.44 2.56 -6.29
CA GLY A 72 0.09 2.30 -6.81
C GLY A 72 -0.31 0.83 -6.81
N ALA A 73 0.60 -0.10 -6.51
CA ALA A 73 0.29 -1.52 -6.45
C ALA A 73 -0.71 -1.84 -5.33
N HIS A 74 -1.64 -2.76 -5.63
CA HIS A 74 -2.55 -3.34 -4.62
C HIS A 74 -1.79 -4.33 -3.75
N VAL A 75 -1.66 -4.03 -2.45
CA VAL A 75 -0.95 -4.89 -1.49
C VAL A 75 -1.93 -5.75 -0.69
N HIS A 76 -1.82 -7.06 -0.83
CA HIS A 76 -2.63 -8.06 -0.11
C HIS A 76 -1.88 -9.39 0.03
N THR A 77 -2.55 -10.44 0.49
CA THR A 77 -1.93 -11.77 0.75
C THR A 77 -1.26 -12.41 -0.47
N HIS A 78 -1.61 -12.01 -1.70
CA HIS A 78 -0.97 -12.53 -2.91
C HIS A 78 0.46 -11.99 -3.10
N ASN A 79 0.77 -10.81 -2.56
CA ASN A 79 2.07 -10.14 -2.73
C ASN A 79 2.72 -9.64 -1.43
N CYS A 80 2.16 -10.02 -0.28
CA CYS A 80 2.65 -9.70 1.05
C CYS A 80 2.58 -10.96 1.92
N VAL A 81 3.73 -11.37 2.45
CA VAL A 81 3.84 -12.56 3.31
C VAL A 81 4.42 -12.19 4.68
N MET A 82 4.07 -13.00 5.69
CA MET A 82 4.76 -12.94 6.98
C MET A 82 6.19 -13.46 6.83
N GLY A 83 7.09 -12.88 7.59
CA GLY A 83 8.49 -13.29 7.65
C GLY A 83 9.12 -12.78 8.94
N ASP A 84 10.27 -13.34 9.28
CA ASP A 84 11.07 -12.88 10.42
C ASP A 84 11.95 -11.71 10.01
N PHE A 85 12.29 -10.85 10.97
CA PHE A 85 13.27 -9.78 10.83
C PHE A 85 14.16 -9.75 12.07
N GLU A 86 15.45 -9.52 11.88
CA GLU A 86 16.43 -9.26 12.95
C GLU A 86 16.32 -7.83 13.49
#